data_AF-A0A4Y8PPT3-F1
#
_entry.id   AF-A0A4Y8PPT3-F1
#
_cell.length_a   1.000
_cell.length_b   1.000
_cell.length_c   1.000
_cell.angle_alpha   90.00
_cell.angle_beta   90.00
_cell.angle_gamma   90.00
#
_symmetry.space_group_name_H-M   'P 1'
#
loop_
_entity.id
_entity.type
_entity.pdbx_description
1 polymer ?
#
loop_
_entity_poly.entity_id
_entity_poly.type
_entity_poly.pdbx_seq_one_letter_code
_entity_poly.pdbx_strand_id
1 'polypeptide(L)'
;GTHPAANGGAWMAAVQGFAGVRIDTCTVKLSPALPPKWSAMKFNVQVLGQQFSVDVSKSEVRITSAETNRSSQLFRIGGAEVVCEAGQTVVQTY
;
A
#
# COMPACT_ATOMS: atom_id res chain seq x y z
N GLY A 1 17.12 9.44 -25.98
CA GLY A 1 17.21 8.16 -25.24
C GLY A 1 16.11 8.12 -24.19
N THR A 2 15.77 6.94 -23.68
CA THR A 2 14.86 6.83 -22.52
C THR A 2 15.59 7.16 -21.22
N HIS A 3 14.85 7.42 -20.14
CA HIS A 3 15.40 7.62 -18.79
C HIS A 3 14.87 6.53 -17.81
N PRO A 4 15.35 5.28 -17.88
CA PRO A 4 14.82 4.18 -17.08
C PRO A 4 14.85 4.44 -15.56
N ALA A 5 15.91 5.09 -15.07
CA ALA A 5 16.02 5.48 -13.67
C ALA A 5 14.90 6.44 -13.23
N ALA A 6 14.54 7.41 -14.08
CA ALA A 6 13.46 8.35 -13.79
C ALA A 6 12.09 7.64 -13.77
N ASN A 7 11.89 6.65 -14.66
CA ASN A 7 10.66 5.86 -14.69
C ASN A 7 10.47 5.05 -13.40
N GLY A 8 11.54 4.40 -12.93
CA GLY A 8 11.53 3.72 -11.62
C GLY A 8 11.33 4.70 -10.46
N GLY A 9 12.00 5.86 -10.53
CA GLY A 9 11.88 6.93 -9.55
C GLY A 9 10.44 7.46 -9.42
N ALA A 10 9.68 7.53 -10.52
CA ALA A 10 8.27 7.93 -10.49
C ALA A 10 7.41 6.96 -9.66
N TRP A 11 7.61 5.64 -9.82
CA TRP A 11 6.92 4.64 -9.02
C TRP A 11 7.31 4.73 -7.54
N MET A 12 8.61 4.87 -7.24
CA MET A 12 9.10 5.01 -5.87
C MET A 12 8.53 6.27 -5.20
N ALA A 13 8.50 7.40 -5.90
CA ALA A 13 7.94 8.65 -5.39
C ALA A 13 6.44 8.52 -5.07
N ALA A 14 5.68 7.81 -5.93
CA ALA A 14 4.26 7.57 -5.67
C ALA A 14 4.04 6.61 -4.49
N VAL A 15 4.64 5.41 -4.54
CA VAL A 15 4.32 4.31 -3.62
C VAL A 15 5.09 4.42 -2.29
N GLN A 16 6.40 4.62 -2.34
CA GLN A 16 7.23 4.74 -1.13
C GLN A 16 7.23 6.17 -0.57
N GLY A 17 6.98 7.17 -1.42
CA GLY A 17 6.82 8.57 -1.03
C GLY A 17 5.40 8.89 -0.56
N PHE A 18 4.47 9.17 -1.50
CA PHE A 18 3.15 9.70 -1.16
C PHE A 18 2.20 8.70 -0.48
N ALA A 19 2.20 7.43 -0.87
CA ALA A 19 1.47 6.40 -0.10
C ALA A 19 2.22 5.98 1.18
N GLY A 20 3.50 6.37 1.30
CA GLY A 20 4.32 6.11 2.48
C GLY A 20 4.58 4.62 2.75
N VAL A 21 4.60 3.79 1.70
CA VAL A 21 4.81 2.35 1.85
C VAL A 21 6.25 2.07 2.28
N ARG A 22 6.39 1.35 3.39
CA ARG A 22 7.66 0.78 3.86
C ARG A 22 7.44 -0.64 4.34
N ILE A 23 8.46 -1.48 4.22
CA ILE A 23 8.43 -2.85 4.73
C ILE A 23 9.43 -2.95 5.87
N ASP A 24 8.98 -3.44 7.02
CA ASP A 24 9.81 -3.72 8.18
C ASP A 24 9.64 -5.18 8.58
N THR A 25 10.67 -5.98 8.35
CA THR A 25 10.66 -7.43 8.57
C THR A 25 9.49 -8.08 7.82
N CYS A 26 8.35 -8.32 8.47
CA CYS A 26 7.13 -8.88 7.86
C CYS A 26 5.92 -7.92 7.90
N THR A 27 6.09 -6.66 8.31
CA THR A 27 5.00 -5.68 8.43
C THR A 27 5.07 -4.63 7.33
N VAL A 28 3.94 -4.40 6.65
CA VAL A 28 3.82 -3.33 5.66
C VAL A 28 3.28 -2.08 6.34
N LYS A 29 4.07 -1.02 6.36
CA LYS A 29 3.71 0.27 6.94
C LYS A 29 3.21 1.18 5.82
N LEU A 30 2.10 1.87 6.06
CA LEU A 30 1.59 2.95 5.22
C LEU A 30 1.47 4.22 6.06
N SER A 31 2.05 5.30 5.57
CA SER A 31 1.93 6.63 6.16
C SER A 31 1.60 7.63 5.06
N PRO A 32 0.34 7.64 4.58
CA PRO A 32 -0.03 8.43 3.42
C PRO A 32 0.09 9.93 3.64
N ALA A 33 0.65 10.61 2.66
CA ALA A 33 0.77 12.06 2.59
C ALA A 33 0.47 12.51 1.15
N LEU A 34 -0.76 12.30 0.70
CA LEU A 34 -1.14 12.59 -0.68
C LEU A 34 -1.08 14.11 -0.96
N PRO A 35 -0.60 14.53 -2.15
CA PRO A 35 -0.65 15.93 -2.57
C PRO A 35 -2.08 16.51 -2.52
N PRO A 36 -2.27 17.82 -2.30
CA PRO A 36 -3.61 18.41 -2.13
C PRO A 36 -4.59 18.13 -3.27
N LYS A 37 -4.10 18.03 -4.51
CA LYS A 37 -4.92 17.81 -5.71
C LYS A 37 -5.33 16.33 -5.92
N TRP A 38 -4.73 15.39 -5.20
CA TRP A 38 -5.04 13.97 -5.36
C TRP A 38 -6.15 13.58 -4.38
N SER A 39 -7.23 13.01 -4.88
CA SER A 39 -8.29 12.44 -4.03
C SER A 39 -7.92 11.05 -3.52
N ALA A 40 -7.29 10.24 -4.37
CA ALA A 40 -6.81 8.91 -4.06
C ALA A 40 -5.70 8.46 -5.02
N MET A 41 -5.02 7.38 -4.65
CA MET A 41 -4.18 6.59 -5.55
C MET A 41 -4.38 5.10 -5.29
N LYS A 42 -4.20 4.29 -6.34
CA LYS A 42 -4.38 2.84 -6.29
C LYS A 42 -3.17 2.14 -6.88
N PHE A 43 -2.69 1.09 -6.22
CA PHE A 43 -1.56 0.31 -6.70
C PHE A 43 -1.60 -1.10 -6.13
N ASN A 44 -0.84 -2.01 -6.74
CA ASN A 44 -0.69 -3.37 -6.26
C ASN A 44 0.71 -3.57 -5.68
N VAL A 45 0.81 -4.37 -4.62
CA VAL A 45 2.07 -4.82 -4.04
C VAL A 45 2.05 -6.33 -3.86
N GLN A 46 3.24 -6.93 -3.93
CA GLN A 46 3.44 -8.31 -3.53
C GLN A 46 4.30 -8.35 -2.27
N VAL A 47 3.82 -9.05 -1.25
CA VAL A 47 4.45 -9.14 0.07
C VAL A 47 4.52 -10.61 0.43
N LEU A 48 5.73 -11.14 0.62
CA LEU A 48 5.96 -12.57 0.93
C LEU A 48 5.24 -13.52 -0.06
N GLY A 49 5.23 -13.15 -1.35
CA GLY A 49 4.56 -13.91 -2.40
C GLY A 49 3.05 -13.67 -2.55
N GLN A 50 2.44 -12.94 -1.62
CA GLN A 50 1.00 -12.64 -1.58
C GLN A 50 0.68 -11.29 -2.24
N GLN A 51 -0.40 -11.20 -3.01
CA GLN A 51 -0.78 -9.99 -3.76
C GLN A 51 -1.85 -9.19 -3.04
N PHE A 52 -1.64 -7.89 -2.94
CA PHE A 52 -2.59 -6.96 -2.33
C PHE A 52 -2.83 -5.77 -3.25
N SER A 53 -4.09 -5.39 -3.40
CA SER A 53 -4.49 -4.11 -3.97
C SER A 53 -4.66 -3.09 -2.85
N VAL A 54 -4.06 -1.92 -3.01
CA VAL A 54 -4.05 -0.86 -2.01
C VAL A 54 -4.67 0.39 -2.62
N ASP A 55 -5.79 0.81 -2.07
CA ASP A 55 -6.41 2.10 -2.35
C ASP A 55 -6.11 3.05 -1.19
N VAL A 56 -5.46 4.17 -1.47
CA VAL A 56 -5.13 5.20 -0.49
C VAL A 56 -5.91 6.45 -0.84
N SER A 57 -6.73 6.94 0.09
CA SER A 57 -7.44 8.23 -0.03
C SER A 57 -6.82 9.28 0.91
N LYS A 58 -7.57 10.32 1.25
CA LYS A 58 -7.13 11.33 2.23
C LYS A 58 -7.37 10.92 3.68
N SER A 59 -8.31 10.01 3.92
CA SER A 59 -8.81 9.68 5.27
C SER A 59 -8.87 8.17 5.54
N GLU A 60 -8.69 7.34 4.52
CA GLU A 60 -8.72 5.89 4.64
C GLU A 60 -7.77 5.20 3.68
N VAL A 61 -7.26 4.03 4.10
CA VAL A 61 -6.63 3.04 3.25
C VAL A 61 -7.53 1.81 3.19
N ARG A 62 -7.81 1.31 1.98
CA ARG A 62 -8.44 0.02 1.74
C ARG A 62 -7.40 -0.94 1.19
N ILE A 63 -7.36 -2.14 1.78
CA ILE A 63 -6.46 -3.22 1.37
C ILE A 63 -7.31 -4.41 1.00
N THR A 64 -7.17 -4.87 -0.24
CA THR A 64 -7.82 -6.08 -0.73
C THR A 64 -6.77 -7.15 -0.96
N SER A 65 -6.87 -8.25 -0.21
CA SER A 65 -6.10 -9.46 -0.46
C SER A 65 -6.65 -10.16 -1.69
N ALA A 66 -5.76 -10.58 -2.60
CA ALA A 66 -6.16 -11.49 -3.68
C ALA A 66 -6.72 -12.80 -3.13
N GLU A 67 -7.67 -13.42 -3.84
CA GLU A 67 -8.28 -14.71 -3.48
C GLU A 67 -7.26 -15.86 -3.45
N THR A 68 -6.14 -15.71 -4.16
CA THR A 68 -5.05 -16.70 -4.23
C THR A 68 -4.10 -16.65 -3.03
N ASN A 69 -4.19 -15.62 -2.19
CA ASN A 69 -3.41 -15.51 -0.97
C ASN A 69 -3.83 -16.61 0.03
N ARG A 70 -2.91 -17.00 0.91
CA ARG A 70 -3.11 -18.17 1.81
C ARG A 70 -2.86 -17.88 3.27
N SER A 71 -2.33 -16.72 3.61
CA SER A 71 -2.11 -16.30 4.99
C SER A 71 -2.48 -14.84 5.17
N SER A 72 -2.78 -14.47 6.41
CA SER A 72 -3.00 -13.08 6.76
C SER A 72 -1.71 -12.26 6.64
N GLN A 73 -1.88 -10.95 6.50
CA GLN A 73 -0.78 -10.00 6.44
C GLN A 73 -1.07 -8.82 7.36
N LEU A 74 -0.09 -8.48 8.21
CA LEU A 74 -0.15 -7.32 9.08
C LEU A 74 0.24 -6.06 8.31
N PHE A 75 -0.64 -5.06 8.38
CA PHE A 75 -0.42 -3.71 7.91
C PHE A 75 -0.42 -2.74 9.08
N ARG A 76 0.40 -1.69 9.00
CA ARG A 76 0.36 -0.57 9.95
C ARG A 76 0.05 0.72 9.21
N ILE A 77 -1.16 1.25 9.40
CA ILE A 77 -1.70 2.39 8.65
C ILE A 77 -1.92 3.54 9.64
N GLY A 78 -1.24 4.67 9.43
CA GLY A 78 -1.40 5.84 10.32
C GLY A 78 -1.04 5.57 11.79
N GLY A 79 -0.28 4.52 12.08
CA GLY A 79 0.06 4.08 13.43
C GLY A 79 -0.84 2.97 13.99
N ALA A 80 -2.00 2.71 13.40
CA ALA A 80 -2.88 1.60 13.76
C ALA A 80 -2.44 0.30 13.08
N GLU A 81 -2.56 -0.83 13.79
CA GLU A 81 -2.29 -2.17 13.27
C GLU A 81 -3.57 -2.82 12.75
N VAL A 82 -3.49 -3.37 11.54
CA VAL A 82 -4.62 -3.93 10.80
C VAL A 82 -4.19 -5.23 10.15
N VAL A 83 -4.88 -6.31 10.45
CA VAL A 83 -4.63 -7.61 9.83
C VAL A 83 -5.59 -7.78 8.66
N CYS A 84 -5.04 -8.03 7.47
CA CYS A 84 -5.82 -8.41 6.30
C CYS A 84 -5.78 -9.93 6.16
N GLU A 85 -6.92 -10.59 6.34
CA GLU A 85 -7.06 -12.02 6.11
C GLU A 85 -7.01 -12.36 4.62
N ALA A 86 -6.62 -13.60 4.30
CA ALA A 86 -6.55 -14.07 2.92
C ALA A 86 -7.92 -13.95 2.21
N GLY A 87 -7.91 -13.39 1.00
CA GLY A 87 -9.11 -13.14 0.19
C GLY A 87 -10.06 -12.07 0.75
N GLN A 88 -9.72 -11.41 1.87
CA GLN A 88 -10.56 -10.39 2.48
C GLN A 88 -10.16 -8.98 2.06
N THR A 89 -11.07 -8.03 2.31
CA THR A 89 -10.80 -6.60 2.22
C THR A 89 -10.93 -5.97 3.59
N VAL A 90 -9.97 -5.12 3.95
CA VAL A 90 -9.98 -4.33 5.18
C VAL A 90 -9.89 -2.85 4.84
N VAL A 91 -10.53 -2.01 5.65
CA VAL A 91 -10.51 -0.55 5.53
C VAL A 91 -10.07 0.04 6.86
N GLN A 92 -9.11 0.95 6.83
CA GLN A 92 -8.61 1.65 8.00
C GLN A 92 -8.60 3.15 7.76
N THR A 93 -9.27 3.89 8.64
CA THR A 93 -9.24 5.35 8.67
C THR A 93 -8.02 5.86 9.44
N TYR A 94 -7.48 7.02 9.08
CA TYR A 94 -6.32 7.64 9.73
C TYR A 94 -6.32 9.16 9.60
#